data_AF-A0A532DAC2-F1
#
_entry.id   AF-A0A532DAC2-F1
#
_cell.length_a   1.000
_cell.length_b   1.000
_cell.length_c   1.000
_cell.angle_alpha   90.00
_cell.angle_beta   90.00
_cell.angle_gamma   90.00
#
_symmetry.space_group_name_H-M   'P 1'
#
loop_
_entity.id
_entity.type
_entity.pdbx_description
1 polymer ?
#
loop_
_entity_poly.entity_id
_entity_poly.type
_entity_poly.pdbx_seq_one_letter_code
_entity_poly.pdbx_strand_id
1 'polypeptide(L)'
;MIRRWPQRALALALLAPLWRDRWHLHPHDHDGQAHLHLHQHRTRADHAHDHAARAYATPIFVGMVHGLAGSAALMLLVLATVRTLWEGLAYVLSFGLGSIMAMGLLGTIMSLPVMWSTARGQRALVAVQAAASLSSILLGVVTLAAQLPLLSLP
;
A
#
# COMPACT_ATOMS: atom_id res chain seq x y z
N MET A 1 22.20 -11.54 14.13
CA MET A 1 21.62 -12.20 12.93
C MET A 1 20.11 -11.99 12.94
N ILE A 2 19.64 -10.79 12.55
CA ILE A 2 18.22 -10.41 12.60
C ILE A 2 17.55 -10.87 11.30
N ARG A 3 16.68 -11.87 11.43
CA ARG A 3 15.89 -12.47 10.36
C ARG A 3 14.96 -11.40 9.73
N ARG A 4 15.32 -10.88 8.54
CA ARG A 4 14.52 -9.95 7.69
C ARG A 4 13.27 -10.60 7.04
N TRP A 5 12.49 -11.38 7.78
CA TRP A 5 11.39 -12.19 7.25
C TRP A 5 10.05 -11.47 6.98
N PRO A 6 9.64 -10.40 7.69
CA PRO A 6 8.30 -9.84 7.46
C PRO A 6 8.19 -9.14 6.09
N GLN A 7 9.27 -8.49 5.64
CA GLN A 7 9.30 -7.73 4.38
C GLN A 7 9.21 -8.65 3.15
N ARG A 8 9.92 -9.79 3.20
CA ARG A 8 9.93 -10.79 2.12
C ARG A 8 8.62 -11.54 2.02
N ALA A 9 7.99 -11.83 3.17
CA ALA A 9 6.68 -12.48 3.20
C ALA A 9 5.59 -11.56 2.62
N LEU A 10 5.60 -10.27 2.93
CA LEU A 10 4.68 -9.30 2.34
C LEU A 10 4.89 -9.17 0.83
N ALA A 11 6.15 -9.05 0.39
CA ALA A 11 6.48 -9.00 -1.03
C ALA A 11 5.96 -10.26 -1.76
N LEU A 12 6.21 -11.45 -1.24
CA LEU A 12 5.72 -12.70 -1.82
C LEU A 12 4.19 -12.81 -1.79
N ALA A 13 3.53 -12.36 -0.72
CA ALA A 13 2.06 -12.35 -0.61
C ALA A 13 1.40 -11.37 -1.59
N LEU A 14 2.08 -10.27 -1.97
CA LEU A 14 1.63 -9.32 -2.99
C LEU A 14 1.98 -9.77 -4.42
N LEU A 15 3.09 -10.51 -4.60
CA LEU A 15 3.51 -11.08 -5.89
C LEU A 15 2.70 -12.32 -6.30
N ALA A 16 2.30 -13.16 -5.35
CA ALA A 16 1.58 -14.41 -5.64
C ALA A 16 0.23 -14.23 -6.39
N PRO A 17 -0.58 -13.18 -6.12
CA PRO A 17 -1.77 -12.87 -6.91
C PRO A 17 -1.45 -12.35 -8.31
N LEU A 18 -0.41 -11.50 -8.45
CA LEU A 18 0.00 -10.91 -9.73
C LEU A 18 0.44 -11.97 -10.76
N TRP A 19 0.93 -13.11 -10.28
CA TRP A 19 1.39 -14.21 -11.12
C TRP A 19 0.29 -15.18 -11.56
N ARG A 20 -0.89 -15.15 -10.92
CA ARG A 20 -1.95 -16.14 -11.16
C ARG A 20 -3.07 -15.67 -12.09
N ASP A 21 -3.26 -14.36 -12.22
CA ASP A 21 -4.33 -13.83 -13.07
C ASP A 21 -3.80 -13.39 -14.43
N ARG A 22 -4.18 -14.12 -15.47
CA ARG A 22 -4.04 -13.68 -16.86
C ARG A 22 -4.98 -12.50 -17.06
N TRP A 23 -4.39 -11.34 -17.35
CA TRP A 23 -5.11 -10.09 -17.54
C TRP A 23 -5.81 -10.13 -18.90
N HIS A 24 -7.14 -10.17 -18.88
CA HIS A 24 -7.95 -10.04 -20.09
C HIS A 24 -8.73 -8.72 -20.02
N LEU A 25 -8.44 -7.81 -20.95
CA LEU A 25 -9.12 -6.52 -21.10
C LEU A 25 -10.26 -6.72 -22.11
N HIS A 26 -11.51 -6.56 -21.66
CA HIS A 26 -12.66 -6.40 -22.57
C HIS A 26 -13.12 -4.95 -22.51
N PRO A 27 -13.15 -4.23 -23.65
CA PRO A 27 -13.90 -2.99 -23.76
C PRO A 27 -15.40 -3.31 -23.75
N HIS A 28 -16.16 -2.69 -22.85
CA HIS A 28 -17.62 -2.67 -22.93
C HIS A 28 -18.09 -1.25 -23.23
N ASP A 29 -19.11 -1.15 -24.07
CA ASP A 29 -19.81 0.09 -24.38
C ASP A 29 -21.21 0.02 -23.76
N HIS A 30 -21.49 0.95 -22.85
CA HIS A 30 -22.83 1.17 -22.30
C HIS A 30 -23.11 2.67 -22.42
N ASP A 31 -24.24 3.01 -23.05
CA ASP A 31 -24.73 4.39 -23.23
C ASP A 31 -23.71 5.36 -23.87
N GLY A 32 -22.89 4.87 -24.81
CA GLY A 32 -21.96 5.71 -25.58
C GLY A 32 -20.76 6.23 -24.77
N GLN A 33 -20.50 5.65 -23.60
CA GLN A 33 -19.30 5.89 -22.82
C GLN A 33 -18.48 4.61 -22.69
N ALA A 34 -17.40 4.52 -23.46
CA ALA A 34 -16.43 3.44 -23.37
C ALA A 34 -15.70 3.49 -22.02
N HIS A 35 -16.07 2.60 -21.11
CA HIS A 35 -15.37 2.40 -19.85
C HIS A 35 -14.60 1.08 -19.87
N LEU A 36 -13.42 1.11 -19.25
CA LEU A 36 -12.54 -0.03 -19.12
C LEU A 36 -12.76 -0.63 -17.73
N HIS A 37 -13.52 -1.72 -17.65
CA HIS A 37 -13.70 -2.44 -16.39
C HIS A 37 -12.63 -3.51 -16.26
N LEU A 38 -11.87 -3.45 -15.16
CA LEU A 38 -10.94 -4.48 -14.78
C LEU A 38 -11.72 -5.58 -14.03
N HIS A 39 -12.19 -6.60 -14.75
CA HIS A 39 -12.89 -7.73 -14.13
C HIS A 39 -11.89 -8.79 -13.66
N GLN A 40 -11.73 -8.93 -12.35
CA GLN A 40 -11.13 -10.11 -11.73
C GLN A 40 -12.27 -11.10 -11.42
N HIS A 41 -12.44 -12.16 -12.23
CA HIS A 41 -13.38 -13.23 -11.91
C HIS A 41 -12.85 -14.06 -10.74
N ARG A 42 -13.00 -13.53 -9.52
CA ARG A 42 -13.04 -14.34 -8.30
C ARG A 42 -14.40 -14.29 -7.63
N THR A 43 -15.45 -14.23 -8.45
CA THR A 43 -16.84 -14.36 -8.02
C THR A 43 -17.42 -15.59 -8.69
N ARG A 44 -17.24 -16.71 -8.00
CA ARG A 44 -18.23 -17.79 -8.03
C ARG A 44 -19.56 -17.14 -7.64
N ALA A 45 -20.52 -17.18 -8.55
CA ALA A 45 -21.89 -16.82 -8.27
C ALA A 45 -22.38 -17.71 -7.13
N ASP A 46 -22.52 -17.14 -5.94
CA ASP A 46 -23.51 -17.60 -4.98
C ASP A 46 -23.78 -16.48 -3.98
N HIS A 47 -25.03 -16.07 -3.92
CA HIS A 47 -25.55 -15.06 -3.02
C HIS A 47 -25.53 -15.59 -1.58
N ALA A 48 -24.54 -15.21 -0.78
CA ALA A 48 -24.57 -15.42 0.67
C ALA A 48 -23.88 -14.26 1.40
N HIS A 49 -24.55 -13.72 2.40
CA HIS A 49 -24.34 -12.41 3.04
C HIS A 49 -23.08 -12.30 3.95
N ASP A 50 -21.95 -12.91 3.58
CA ASP A 50 -20.75 -13.01 4.44
C ASP A 50 -19.49 -12.33 3.87
N HIS A 51 -19.66 -11.50 2.83
CA HIS A 51 -18.53 -10.96 2.05
C HIS A 51 -17.86 -9.71 2.62
N ALA A 52 -18.53 -8.93 3.47
CA ALA A 52 -18.01 -7.65 3.94
C ALA A 52 -16.76 -7.83 4.82
N ALA A 53 -16.82 -8.72 5.82
CA ALA A 53 -15.70 -8.93 6.74
C ALA A 53 -14.43 -9.43 6.01
N ARG A 54 -14.61 -10.30 5.00
CA ARG A 54 -13.50 -10.84 4.20
C ARG A 54 -12.90 -9.81 3.24
N ALA A 55 -13.70 -8.87 2.76
CA ALA A 55 -13.24 -7.78 1.90
C ALA A 55 -12.31 -6.80 2.64
N TYR A 56 -12.57 -6.53 3.93
CA TYR A 56 -11.74 -5.62 4.73
C TYR A 56 -10.56 -6.32 5.42
N ALA A 57 -10.62 -7.64 5.65
CA ALA A 57 -9.56 -8.38 6.33
C ALA A 57 -8.19 -8.28 5.62
N THR A 58 -8.17 -8.40 4.29
CA THR A 58 -6.94 -8.33 3.49
C THR A 58 -6.23 -6.98 3.60
N PRO A 59 -6.88 -5.83 3.31
CA PRO A 59 -6.22 -4.52 3.42
C PRO A 59 -5.83 -4.20 4.87
N ILE A 60 -6.60 -4.62 5.87
CA ILE A 60 -6.24 -4.46 7.29
C ILE A 60 -4.97 -5.26 7.62
N PHE A 61 -4.89 -6.53 7.21
CA PHE A 61 -3.73 -7.38 7.46
C PHE A 61 -2.47 -6.84 6.77
N VAL A 62 -2.59 -6.42 5.50
CA VAL A 62 -1.49 -5.77 4.77
C VAL A 62 -1.05 -4.50 5.49
N GLY A 63 -1.99 -3.67 5.94
CA GLY A 63 -1.71 -2.47 6.74
C GLY A 63 -0.96 -2.78 8.04
N MET A 64 -1.38 -3.81 8.78
CA MET A 64 -0.70 -4.26 10.00
C MET A 64 0.74 -4.70 9.73
N VAL A 65 0.95 -5.57 8.73
CA VAL A 65 2.30 -6.06 8.38
C VAL A 65 3.18 -4.92 7.88
N HIS A 66 2.64 -4.02 7.07
CA HIS A 66 3.35 -2.86 6.55
C HIS A 66 3.76 -1.91 7.69
N GLY A 67 2.84 -1.61 8.61
CA GLY A 67 3.12 -0.81 9.80
C GLY A 67 4.23 -1.41 10.66
N LEU A 68 4.11 -2.70 11.00
CA LEU A 68 5.14 -3.41 11.78
C LEU A 68 6.50 -3.45 11.07
N ALA A 69 6.53 -3.56 9.74
CA ALA A 69 7.77 -3.60 8.97
C ALA A 69 8.46 -2.23 8.86
N GLY A 70 7.69 -1.14 8.80
CA GLY A 70 8.20 0.21 8.54
C GLY A 70 8.45 1.05 9.80
N SER A 71 7.56 1.01 10.80
CA SER A 71 7.60 1.94 11.93
C SER A 71 8.02 1.34 13.26
N ALA A 72 8.15 0.00 13.35
CA ALA A 72 8.54 -0.65 14.60
C ALA A 72 9.89 -0.16 15.14
N ALA A 73 10.86 0.15 14.28
CA ALA A 73 12.16 0.64 14.70
C ALA A 73 12.08 2.00 15.42
N LEU A 74 11.30 2.95 14.87
CA LEU A 74 11.07 4.25 15.48
C LEU A 74 10.31 4.12 16.80
N MET A 75 9.27 3.28 16.83
CA MET A 75 8.49 3.02 18.03
C MET A 75 9.38 2.46 19.16
N LEU A 76 10.19 1.44 18.86
CA LEU A 76 11.09 0.82 19.83
C LEU A 76 12.18 1.79 20.29
N LEU A 77 12.66 2.68 19.42
CA LEU A 77 13.65 3.70 19.79
C LEU A 77 13.09 4.64 20.87
N VAL A 78 11.87 5.13 20.70
CA VAL A 78 11.25 6.02 21.71
C VAL A 78 10.88 5.22 22.96
N LEU A 79 10.39 3.99 22.81
CA LEU A 79 10.05 3.14 23.95
C LEU A 79 11.29 2.76 24.79
N ALA A 80 12.48 2.76 24.21
CA ALA A 80 13.73 2.57 24.95
C ALA A 80 14.12 3.79 25.81
N THR A 81 13.51 4.96 25.58
CA THR A 81 13.80 6.21 26.30
C THR A 81 12.79 6.53 27.42
N VAL A 82 11.64 5.86 27.45
CA VAL A 82 10.62 6.09 28.49
C VAL A 82 11.04 5.43 29.81
N ARG A 83 10.67 6.06 30.93
CA ARG A 83 11.10 5.61 32.27
C ARG A 83 10.01 4.85 33.01
N THR A 84 8.76 4.98 32.56
CA THR A 84 7.60 4.35 33.20
C THR A 84 6.71 3.60 32.20
N LEU A 85 5.96 2.60 32.70
CA LEU A 85 4.99 1.84 31.90
C LEU A 85 3.91 2.74 31.30
N TRP A 86 3.45 3.74 32.07
CA TRP A 86 2.40 4.66 31.64
C TRP A 86 2.84 5.57 30.49
N GLU A 87 4.08 6.06 30.52
CA GLU A 87 4.67 6.82 29.40
C GLU A 87 4.75 5.96 28.13
N GLY A 88 5.20 4.71 28.28
CA GLY A 88 5.26 3.77 27.16
C GLY A 88 3.89 3.47 26.55
N LEU A 89 2.88 3.25 27.39
CA LEU A 89 1.51 3.00 26.94
C LEU A 89 0.89 4.24 26.26
N ALA A 90 1.09 5.42 26.84
CA ALA A 90 0.63 6.68 26.25
C ALA A 90 1.28 6.94 24.88
N TYR A 91 2.57 6.62 24.74
CA TYR A 91 3.28 6.72 23.48
C TYR A 91 2.72 5.76 22.42
N VAL A 92 2.56 4.47 22.76
CA VAL A 92 2.02 3.47 21.82
C VAL A 92 0.63 3.84 21.33
N LEU A 93 -0.25 4.30 22.23
CA LEU A 93 -1.60 4.74 21.85
C LEU A 93 -1.58 5.97 20.95
N SER A 94 -0.77 6.98 21.29
CA SER A 94 -0.66 8.22 20.50
C SER A 94 -0.06 7.96 19.12
N PHE A 95 0.99 7.13 19.07
CA PHE A 95 1.63 6.72 17.82
C PHE A 95 0.68 5.91 16.94
N GLY A 96 -0.03 4.94 17.54
CA GLY A 96 -1.00 4.11 16.83
C GLY A 96 -2.14 4.94 16.24
N LEU A 97 -2.75 5.83 17.04
CA LEU A 97 -3.84 6.69 16.59
C LEU A 97 -3.36 7.69 15.51
N GLY A 98 -2.21 8.31 15.73
CA GLY A 98 -1.58 9.20 14.75
C GLY A 98 -1.29 8.49 13.43
N SER A 99 -0.82 7.24 13.47
CA SER A 99 -0.56 6.45 12.28
C SER A 99 -1.84 6.09 11.52
N ILE A 100 -2.90 5.66 12.21
CA ILE A 100 -4.20 5.36 11.58
C ILE A 100 -4.74 6.62 10.88
N MET A 101 -4.67 7.76 11.57
CA MET A 101 -5.16 9.03 11.02
C MET A 101 -4.33 9.52 9.83
N ALA A 102 -3.00 9.43 9.93
CA ALA A 102 -2.10 9.77 8.83
C ALA A 102 -2.34 8.87 7.61
N MET A 103 -2.51 7.55 7.81
CA MET A 103 -2.78 6.61 6.73
C MET A 103 -4.10 6.93 6.01
N GLY A 104 -5.16 7.22 6.78
CA GLY A 104 -6.45 7.64 6.24
C GLY A 104 -6.36 8.95 5.47
N LEU A 105 -5.72 9.97 6.05
CA LEU A 105 -5.58 11.29 5.45
C LEU A 105 -4.70 11.27 4.19
N LEU A 106 -3.56 10.59 4.22
CA LEU A 106 -2.71 10.45 3.04
C LEU A 106 -3.43 9.63 1.96
N GLY A 107 -4.17 8.59 2.35
CA GLY A 107 -5.01 7.81 1.43
C GLY A 107 -6.05 8.67 0.72
N THR A 108 -6.74 9.56 1.43
CA THR A 108 -7.72 10.47 0.81
C THR A 108 -7.03 11.53 -0.07
N ILE A 109 -5.93 12.13 0.39
CA ILE A 109 -5.13 13.08 -0.39
C ILE A 109 -4.65 12.44 -1.70
N MET A 110 -4.18 11.19 -1.66
CA MET A 110 -3.71 10.47 -2.84
C MET A 110 -4.86 10.00 -3.75
N SER A 111 -6.05 9.75 -3.18
CA SER A 111 -7.23 9.35 -3.95
C SER A 111 -7.87 10.50 -4.72
N LEU A 112 -7.78 11.74 -4.20
CA LEU A 112 -8.31 12.95 -4.84
C LEU A 112 -7.84 13.18 -6.28
N PRO A 113 -6.53 13.19 -6.61
CA PRO A 113 -6.08 13.37 -7.99
C PRO A 113 -6.51 12.22 -8.90
N VAL A 114 -6.60 11.00 -8.38
CA VAL A 114 -7.07 9.83 -9.15
C VAL A 114 -8.56 10.00 -9.48
N MET A 115 -9.39 10.34 -8.50
CA MET A 115 -10.83 10.59 -8.71
C MET A 115 -11.07 11.75 -9.69
N TRP A 116 -10.36 12.87 -9.51
CA TRP A 116 -10.50 14.03 -10.39
C TRP A 116 -10.04 13.76 -11.82
N SER A 117 -9.08 12.85 -11.96
CA SER A 117 -8.54 12.41 -13.24
C SER A 117 -9.47 11.43 -13.96
N THR A 118 -10.14 10.53 -13.22
CA THR A 118 -11.19 9.66 -13.80
C THR A 118 -12.33 10.46 -14.42
N ALA A 119 -12.69 11.62 -13.84
CA ALA A 119 -13.73 12.51 -14.37
C ALA A 119 -13.31 13.24 -15.67
N ARG A 120 -12.01 13.33 -16.00
CA ARG A 120 -11.48 13.99 -17.21
C ARG A 120 -11.11 13.05 -18.35
N GLY A 121 -11.33 11.75 -18.16
CA GLY A 121 -11.07 10.72 -19.17
C GLY A 121 -9.71 10.02 -19.04
N GLN A 122 -9.53 8.96 -19.83
CA GLN A 122 -8.45 7.97 -19.67
C GLN A 122 -7.03 8.56 -19.75
N ARG A 123 -6.81 9.61 -20.57
CA ARG A 123 -5.48 10.22 -20.74
C ARG A 123 -4.97 10.88 -19.46
N ALA A 124 -5.85 11.56 -18.71
CA ALA A 124 -5.48 12.16 -17.45
C ALA A 124 -5.10 11.08 -16.43
N LEU A 125 -5.83 9.95 -16.42
CA LEU A 125 -5.60 8.87 -15.46
C LEU A 125 -4.24 8.21 -15.70
N VAL A 126 -3.94 7.94 -16.98
CA VAL A 126 -2.63 7.41 -17.40
C VAL A 126 -1.51 8.38 -17.06
N ALA A 127 -1.70 9.69 -17.22
CA ALA A 127 -0.69 10.68 -16.86
C ALA A 127 -0.39 10.69 -15.35
N VAL A 128 -1.42 10.63 -14.49
CA VAL A 128 -1.25 10.56 -13.03
C VAL A 128 -0.53 9.27 -12.63
N GLN A 129 -0.92 8.12 -13.22
CA GLN A 129 -0.26 6.85 -12.94
C GLN A 129 1.19 6.81 -13.43
N ALA A 130 1.47 7.36 -14.60
CA ALA A 130 2.82 7.45 -15.15
C ALA A 130 3.70 8.35 -14.27
N ALA A 131 3.18 9.49 -13.82
CA ALA A 131 3.89 10.38 -12.91
C ALA A 131 4.20 9.69 -11.56
N ALA A 132 3.23 8.96 -10.98
CA ALA A 132 3.43 8.22 -9.74
C ALA A 132 4.48 7.10 -9.91
N SER A 133 4.41 6.35 -11.01
CA SER A 133 5.35 5.27 -11.32
C SER A 133 6.77 5.80 -11.54
N LEU A 134 6.91 6.87 -12.32
CA LEU A 134 8.20 7.50 -12.58
C LEU A 134 8.82 8.07 -11.30
N SER A 135 8.01 8.72 -10.47
CA SER A 135 8.44 9.22 -9.16
C SER A 135 8.95 8.09 -8.27
N SER A 136 8.25 6.95 -8.24
CA SER A 136 8.64 5.79 -7.45
C SER A 136 9.96 5.18 -7.93
N ILE A 137 10.12 5.00 -9.25
CA ILE A 137 11.37 4.49 -9.85
C ILE A 137 12.53 5.45 -9.55
N LEU A 138 12.32 6.75 -9.75
CA LEU A 138 13.34 7.76 -9.50
C LEU A 138 13.82 7.74 -8.05
N LEU A 139 12.89 7.72 -7.08
CA LEU A 139 13.21 7.59 -5.66
C LEU A 139 13.98 6.29 -5.36
N GLY A 140 13.58 5.17 -5.97
CA GLY A 140 14.29 3.90 -5.86
C GLY A 140 15.73 3.98 -6.37
N VAL A 141 15.94 4.58 -7.54
CA VAL A 141 17.27 4.75 -8.14
C VAL A 141 18.13 5.69 -7.31
N VAL A 142 17.60 6.82 -6.85
CA VAL A 142 18.34 7.79 -6.01
C VAL A 142 18.77 7.16 -4.69
N THR A 143 17.88 6.43 -4.02
CA THR A 143 18.20 5.77 -2.75
C THR A 143 19.20 4.63 -2.93
N LEU A 144 19.11 3.86 -4.01
CA LEU A 144 20.11 2.85 -4.36
C LEU A 144 21.48 3.50 -4.64
N ALA A 145 21.51 4.54 -5.48
CA ALA A 145 22.72 5.26 -5.83
C ALA A 145 23.40 5.89 -4.61
N ALA A 146 22.62 6.40 -3.64
CA ALA A 146 23.15 6.94 -2.39
C ALA A 146 23.79 5.87 -1.47
N GLN A 147 23.44 4.59 -1.63
CA GLN A 147 23.98 3.49 -0.83
C GLN A 147 25.21 2.83 -1.46
N LEU A 148 25.42 2.96 -2.78
CA LEU A 148 26.58 2.40 -3.48
C LEU A 148 27.95 2.89 -2.95
N PRO A 149 28.16 4.18 -2.64
CA PRO A 149 29.44 4.68 -2.12
C PRO A 149 29.79 4.15 -0.73
N LEU A 150 28.78 3.85 0.09
CA LEU A 150 28.95 3.31 1.45
C LEU A 150 29.35 1.83 1.45
N LEU A 151 29.03 1.10 0.37
CA LEU A 151 29.43 -0.30 0.17
C LEU A 151 30.83 -0.44 -0.45
N SER A 152 31.39 0.65 -1.00
CA SER A 152 32.72 0.68 -1.61
C SER A 152 33.86 1.08 -0.65
N LEU A 153 33.57 1.34 0.64
CA LEU A 153 34.59 1.55 1.66
C LEU A 153 34.97 0.20 2.31
N PRO A 154 36.26 -0.14 2.43
CA PRO A 154 36.75 -1.42 2.93
C PRO A 154 36.50 -1.65 4.43
#